data_AF-A0AAD7F561-F1
#
_entry.id   AF-A0AAD7F561-F1
#
_cell.length_a   1.000
_cell.length_b   1.000
_cell.length_c   1.000
_cell.angle_alpha   90.00
_cell.angle_beta   90.00
_cell.angle_gamma   90.00
#
_symmetry.space_group_name_H-M   'P 1'
#
loop_
_entity.id
_entity.type
_entity.pdbx_description
1 polymer ?
#
loop_
_entity_poly.entity_id
_entity_poly.type
_entity_poly.pdbx_seq_one_letter_code
_entity_poly.pdbx_strand_id
1 'polypeptide(L)'
;MLFDSMFSLQHSAPGTRLEGVTDDNPILLPLPLNCTALDFDNLLIYLYKGPSDHPKTIEFLISVLQLSTFFQLEDGVAYAVMEFERKGDKFDPALQFQLARMFRVDHWIEPGFRALMKLPDSSLDLPSLRQIGEVGCYHLIRTKDKIRKNRACLAFGTPKLRSSSDCNTPGTCNYHWSNEWWGVRTSHPSP
;
A
#
# COMPACT_ATOMS: atom_id res chain seq x y z
N MET A 1 2.60 26.51 10.38
CA MET A 1 1.47 25.89 9.67
C MET A 1 1.36 26.53 8.29
N LEU A 2 1.17 25.76 7.21
CA LEU A 2 1.19 26.23 5.82
C LEU A 2 0.31 27.48 5.57
N PHE A 3 -0.88 27.51 6.19
CA PHE A 3 -1.83 28.62 6.08
C PHE A 3 -1.33 29.93 6.70
N ASP A 4 -0.44 29.87 7.69
CA ASP A 4 0.10 31.07 8.35
C ASP A 4 0.88 31.93 7.34
N SER A 5 1.60 31.28 6.41
CA SER A 5 2.31 31.97 5.32
C SER A 5 1.42 32.34 4.13
N MET A 6 0.33 31.60 3.86
CA MET A 6 -0.63 31.95 2.80
C MET A 6 -1.48 33.17 3.15
N PHE A 7 -1.86 33.32 4.43
CA PHE A 7 -2.62 34.48 4.90
C PHE A 7 -1.74 35.65 5.36
N SER A 8 -0.43 35.42 5.47
CA SER A 8 0.58 36.49 5.57
C SER A 8 0.76 37.15 4.20
N LEU A 9 -0.16 38.06 3.87
CA LEU A 9 -0.15 38.85 2.64
C LEU A 9 1.25 39.38 2.30
N GLN A 10 1.79 39.00 1.14
CA GLN A 10 2.70 39.88 0.42
C GLN A 10 1.89 41.11 0.00
N HIS A 11 2.37 42.31 0.36
CA HIS A 11 1.76 43.55 -0.09
C HIS A 11 1.69 43.54 -1.63
N SER A 12 0.48 43.39 -2.16
CA SER A 12 0.24 43.40 -3.60
C SER A 12 0.82 44.69 -4.18
N ALA A 13 1.54 44.58 -5.30
CA ALA A 13 1.99 45.75 -6.05
C ALA A 13 0.78 46.66 -6.36
N PRO A 14 0.95 48.00 -6.39
CA PRO A 14 -0.15 48.93 -6.62
C PRO A 14 -0.91 48.57 -7.91
N GLY A 15 -2.20 48.26 -7.79
CA GLY A 15 -3.08 47.93 -8.93
C GLY A 15 -3.50 46.46 -9.05
N THR A 16 -2.96 45.56 -8.22
CA THR A 16 -3.38 44.15 -8.23
C THR A 16 -4.58 43.95 -7.30
N ARG A 17 -5.72 43.44 -7.82
CA ARG A 17 -6.87 43.08 -6.97
C ARG A 17 -6.48 41.93 -6.05
N LEU A 18 -6.70 42.11 -4.75
CA LEU A 18 -6.51 41.07 -3.74
C LEU A 18 -7.54 39.95 -3.97
N GLU A 19 -7.07 38.70 -4.07
CA GLU A 19 -7.92 37.52 -4.10
C GLU A 19 -8.67 37.34 -2.76
N GLY A 20 -9.87 36.76 -2.80
CA GLY A 20 -10.65 36.42 -1.60
C GLY A 20 -11.42 37.56 -0.94
N VAL A 21 -11.53 38.73 -1.59
CA VAL A 21 -12.24 39.91 -1.03
C VAL A 21 -13.75 39.85 -1.29
N THR A 22 -14.18 39.17 -2.35
CA THR A 22 -15.59 39.08 -2.77
C THR A 22 -15.86 37.71 -3.37
N ASP A 23 -17.13 37.29 -3.40
CA ASP A 23 -17.54 36.05 -4.09
C ASP A 23 -17.22 36.08 -5.60
N ASP A 24 -17.24 37.26 -6.21
CA ASP A 24 -16.83 37.48 -7.61
C ASP A 24 -15.30 37.40 -7.82
N ASN A 25 -14.51 37.33 -6.75
CA ASN A 25 -13.05 37.22 -6.78
C ASN A 25 -12.57 36.28 -5.65
N PRO A 26 -12.93 34.99 -5.71
CA PRO A 26 -12.63 34.04 -4.64
C PRO A 26 -11.14 33.71 -4.58
N ILE A 27 -10.71 33.11 -3.48
CA ILE A 27 -9.36 32.51 -3.40
C ILE A 27 -9.36 31.25 -4.27
N LEU A 28 -8.49 31.21 -5.28
CA LEU A 28 -8.32 30.02 -6.11
C LEU A 28 -7.25 29.12 -5.48
N LEU A 29 -7.68 28.07 -4.80
CA LEU A 29 -6.76 27.09 -4.22
C LEU A 29 -6.17 26.20 -5.33
N PRO A 30 -4.84 26.08 -5.46
CA PRO A 30 -4.20 25.23 -6.45
C PRO A 30 -4.25 23.74 -6.02
N LEU A 31 -5.45 23.18 -5.90
CA LEU A 31 -5.64 21.80 -5.46
C LEU A 31 -5.02 20.81 -6.47
N PRO A 32 -4.62 19.61 -6.01
CA PRO A 32 -4.17 18.54 -6.91
C PRO A 32 -5.23 18.25 -7.99
N LEU A 33 -4.79 17.92 -9.21
CA LEU A 33 -5.67 17.71 -10.37
C LEU A 33 -6.80 16.70 -10.13
N ASN A 34 -6.57 15.76 -9.21
CA ASN A 34 -7.45 14.64 -8.90
C ASN A 34 -8.39 14.95 -7.72
N CYS A 35 -8.38 16.19 -7.22
CA CYS A 35 -9.12 16.60 -6.05
C CYS A 35 -10.43 17.28 -6.45
N THR A 36 -11.51 16.88 -5.78
CA THR A 36 -12.86 17.38 -5.98
C THR A 36 -13.28 18.30 -4.83
N ALA A 37 -14.38 19.04 -4.99
CA ALA A 37 -14.97 19.81 -3.90
C ALA A 37 -15.29 18.94 -2.68
N LEU A 38 -15.76 17.70 -2.90
CA LEU A 38 -16.06 16.74 -1.85
C LEU A 38 -14.81 16.35 -1.04
N ASP A 39 -13.64 16.24 -1.68
CA ASP A 39 -12.40 15.97 -0.97
C ASP A 39 -12.04 17.11 -0.02
N PHE A 40 -12.24 18.35 -0.48
CA PHE A 40 -12.05 19.53 0.35
C PHE A 40 -13.05 19.59 1.50
N ASP A 41 -14.33 19.29 1.24
CA ASP A 41 -15.36 19.18 2.29
C ASP A 41 -14.99 18.11 3.34
N ASN A 42 -14.43 16.98 2.91
CA ASN A 42 -13.92 15.94 3.84
C ASN A 42 -12.77 16.46 4.70
N LEU A 43 -11.85 17.26 4.14
CA LEU A 43 -10.81 17.92 4.93
C LEU A 43 -11.41 18.90 5.94
N LEU A 44 -12.40 19.70 5.55
CA LEU A 44 -13.07 20.63 6.47
C LEU A 44 -13.80 19.88 7.59
N ILE A 45 -14.45 18.76 7.28
CA ILE A 45 -15.04 17.87 8.28
C ILE A 45 -13.97 17.41 9.27
N TYR A 46 -12.79 16.99 8.80
CA TYR A 46 -11.69 16.59 9.66
C TYR A 46 -11.16 17.74 10.55
N LEU A 47 -11.03 18.95 10.01
CA LEU A 47 -10.47 20.10 10.73
C LEU A 47 -11.42 20.68 11.78
N TYR A 48 -12.72 20.70 11.48
CA TYR A 48 -13.71 21.45 12.27
C TYR A 48 -14.66 20.57 13.07
N LYS A 49 -14.79 19.27 12.74
CA LYS A 49 -15.59 18.35 13.55
C LYS A 49 -14.70 17.57 14.53
N GLY A 50 -15.31 17.08 15.60
CA GLY A 50 -14.62 16.23 16.55
C GLY A 50 -14.35 14.84 15.97
N PRO A 51 -13.31 14.11 16.42
CA PRO A 51 -12.99 12.76 15.95
C PRO A 51 -14.14 11.74 16.00
N SER A 52 -15.11 11.97 16.89
CA SER A 52 -16.32 11.15 17.05
C SER A 52 -17.28 11.26 15.87
N ASP A 53 -17.28 12.39 15.15
CA ASP A 53 -18.20 12.69 14.06
C ASP A 53 -17.60 12.43 12.68
N HIS A 54 -16.38 11.88 12.62
CA HIS A 54 -15.70 11.59 11.36
C HIS A 54 -16.34 10.37 10.67
N PRO A 55 -16.70 10.45 9.37
CA PRO A 55 -17.33 9.35 8.65
C PRO A 55 -16.53 8.04 8.60
N LYS A 56 -15.19 8.10 8.73
CA LYS A 56 -14.26 6.95 8.72
C LYS A 56 -14.41 5.99 7.52
N THR A 57 -15.06 6.44 6.45
CA THR A 57 -15.16 5.73 5.18
C THR A 57 -13.80 5.73 4.49
N ILE A 58 -13.59 4.83 3.53
CA ILE A 58 -12.31 4.77 2.80
C ILE A 58 -12.09 6.08 2.04
N GLU A 59 -13.14 6.58 1.38
CA GLU A 59 -13.13 7.80 0.59
C GLU A 59 -12.75 9.00 1.45
N PHE A 60 -13.38 9.14 2.63
CA PHE A 60 -13.05 10.20 3.58
C PHE A 60 -11.58 10.17 4.00
N LEU A 61 -11.06 8.98 4.35
CA LEU A 61 -9.67 8.83 4.77
C LEU A 61 -8.69 9.09 3.63
N ILE A 62 -9.02 8.74 2.38
CA ILE A 62 -8.22 9.08 1.20
C ILE A 62 -8.18 10.60 1.02
N SER A 63 -9.33 11.29 1.06
CA SER A 63 -9.40 12.75 0.93
C SER A 63 -8.55 13.44 2.00
N VAL A 64 -8.69 13.02 3.26
CA VAL A 64 -7.91 13.56 4.39
C VAL A 64 -6.42 13.28 4.19
N LEU A 65 -6.02 12.05 3.86
CA LEU A 65 -4.61 11.71 3.64
C LEU A 65 -4.01 12.54 2.49
N GLN A 66 -4.73 12.65 1.37
CA GLN A 66 -4.28 13.37 0.18
C GLN A 66 -4.08 14.85 0.46
N LEU A 67 -5.12 15.52 0.99
CA LEU A 67 -5.07 16.95 1.22
C LEU A 67 -4.21 17.31 2.43
N SER A 68 -4.15 16.47 3.46
CA SER A 68 -3.23 16.68 4.59
C SER A 68 -1.78 16.55 4.13
N THR A 69 -1.46 15.60 3.25
CA THR A 69 -0.13 15.53 2.63
C THR A 69 0.17 16.78 1.81
N PHE A 70 -0.78 17.22 0.99
CA PHE A 70 -0.63 18.41 0.13
C PHE A 70 -0.42 19.69 0.95
N PHE A 71 -1.24 19.90 1.99
CA PHE A 71 -1.18 21.07 2.85
C PHE A 71 -0.20 20.94 4.03
N GLN A 72 0.56 19.84 4.10
CA GLN A 72 1.54 19.55 5.16
C GLN A 72 0.93 19.58 6.58
N LEU A 73 -0.25 18.98 6.71
CA LEU A 73 -0.95 18.76 7.98
C LEU A 73 -0.53 17.41 8.55
N GLU A 74 0.54 17.39 9.33
CA GLU A 74 1.13 16.16 9.88
C GLU A 74 0.14 15.35 10.73
N ASP A 75 -0.70 16.04 11.50
CA ASP A 75 -1.78 15.46 12.30
C ASP A 75 -2.85 14.79 11.45
N GLY A 76 -3.22 15.39 10.31
CA GLY A 76 -4.17 14.81 9.37
C GLY A 76 -3.63 13.57 8.67
N VAL A 77 -2.34 13.58 8.31
CA VAL A 77 -1.66 12.39 7.77
C VAL A 77 -1.63 11.28 8.81
N ALA A 78 -1.17 11.57 10.04
CA ALA A 78 -1.09 10.60 11.12
C ALA A 78 -2.48 10.01 11.47
N TYR A 79 -3.51 10.86 11.51
CA TYR A 79 -4.89 10.44 11.72
C TYR A 79 -5.36 9.47 10.65
N ALA A 80 -5.21 9.80 9.37
CA ALA A 80 -5.68 8.96 8.29
C ALA A 80 -4.93 7.61 8.27
N VAL A 81 -3.60 7.63 8.45
CA VAL A 81 -2.77 6.41 8.55
C VAL A 81 -3.26 5.50 9.68
N MET A 82 -3.44 6.05 10.89
CA MET A 82 -3.93 5.30 12.04
C MET A 82 -5.32 4.69 11.78
N GLU A 83 -6.25 5.44 11.18
CA GLU A 83 -7.60 4.92 10.90
C GLU A 83 -7.60 3.85 9.80
N PHE A 84 -6.71 3.95 8.80
CA PHE A 84 -6.50 2.88 7.82
C PHE A 84 -5.96 1.60 8.49
N GLU A 85 -4.95 1.72 9.35
CA GLU A 85 -4.37 0.57 10.06
C GLU A 85 -5.39 -0.12 10.98
N ARG A 86 -6.28 0.65 11.62
CA ARG A 86 -7.39 0.12 12.42
C ARG A 86 -8.36 -0.76 11.62
N LYS A 87 -8.42 -0.63 10.29
CA LYS A 87 -9.26 -1.50 9.46
C LYS A 87 -8.70 -2.92 9.34
N GLY A 88 -7.41 -3.14 9.61
CA GLY A 88 -6.77 -4.46 9.59
C GLY A 88 -7.02 -5.19 8.27
N ASP A 89 -7.56 -6.41 8.35
CA ASP A 89 -7.84 -7.27 7.19
C ASP A 89 -8.88 -6.70 6.20
N LYS A 90 -9.63 -5.66 6.59
CA LYS A 90 -10.56 -4.95 5.69
C LYS A 90 -9.87 -3.90 4.82
N PHE A 91 -8.59 -3.63 5.06
CA PHE A 91 -7.81 -2.72 4.22
C PHE A 91 -7.41 -3.47 2.95
N ASP A 92 -8.01 -3.08 1.82
CA ASP A 92 -7.69 -3.67 0.53
C ASP A 92 -6.17 -3.61 0.24
N PRO A 93 -5.51 -4.73 -0.06
CA PRO A 93 -4.07 -4.77 -0.26
C PRO A 93 -3.56 -3.94 -1.45
N ALA A 94 -4.35 -3.86 -2.53
CA ALA A 94 -3.97 -3.10 -3.72
C ALA A 94 -4.03 -1.60 -3.44
N LEU A 95 -5.09 -1.16 -2.77
CA LEU A 95 -5.25 0.20 -2.28
C LEU A 95 -4.18 0.55 -1.24
N GLN A 96 -3.91 -0.32 -0.26
CA GLN A 96 -2.85 -0.10 0.73
C GLN A 96 -1.50 0.13 0.04
N PHE A 97 -1.13 -0.73 -0.91
CA PHE A 97 0.11 -0.61 -1.65
C PHE A 97 0.15 0.67 -2.52
N GLN A 98 -0.97 1.04 -3.14
CA GLN A 98 -1.11 2.28 -3.90
C GLN A 98 -0.88 3.52 -3.02
N LEU A 99 -1.63 3.63 -1.91
CA LEU A 99 -1.55 4.75 -0.99
C LEU A 99 -0.17 4.86 -0.36
N ALA A 100 0.43 3.73 0.01
CA ALA A 100 1.78 3.66 0.56
C ALA A 100 2.80 4.30 -0.38
N ARG A 101 2.73 3.98 -1.68
CA ARG A 101 3.64 4.55 -2.69
C ARG A 101 3.35 6.01 -2.98
N MET A 102 2.06 6.36 -3.08
CA MET A 102 1.63 7.71 -3.46
C MET A 102 1.94 8.74 -2.37
N PHE A 103 1.76 8.37 -1.10
CA PHE A 103 1.94 9.24 0.05
C PHE A 103 3.17 8.93 0.90
N ARG A 104 4.06 8.04 0.42
CA ARG A 104 5.32 7.64 1.08
C ARG A 104 5.12 7.09 2.50
N VAL A 105 4.09 6.26 2.69
CA VAL A 105 3.85 5.52 3.93
C VAL A 105 4.64 4.22 3.87
N ASP A 106 5.95 4.29 4.07
CA ASP A 106 6.91 3.22 3.75
C ASP A 106 6.60 1.89 4.47
N HIS A 107 6.15 1.94 5.72
CA HIS A 107 5.84 0.73 6.50
C HIS A 107 4.60 -0.02 6.00
N TRP A 108 3.81 0.55 5.09
CA TRP A 108 2.70 -0.15 4.42
C TRP A 108 3.12 -0.89 3.15
N ILE A 109 4.28 -0.57 2.58
CA ILE A 109 4.73 -1.15 1.30
C ILE A 109 4.88 -2.67 1.42
N GLU A 110 5.65 -3.13 2.41
CA GLU A 110 5.93 -4.55 2.60
C GLU A 110 4.67 -5.35 2.98
N PRO A 111 3.85 -4.92 3.96
CA PRO A 111 2.62 -5.62 4.30
C PRO A 111 1.63 -5.69 3.14
N GLY A 112 1.41 -4.59 2.43
CA GLY A 112 0.52 -4.53 1.28
C GLY A 112 1.00 -5.46 0.16
N PHE A 113 2.30 -5.42 -0.17
CA PHE A 113 2.87 -6.31 -1.18
C PHE A 113 2.79 -7.79 -0.77
N ARG A 114 3.07 -8.10 0.50
CA ARG A 114 2.96 -9.47 1.03
C ARG A 114 1.52 -9.97 0.99
N ALA A 115 0.53 -9.12 1.30
CA ALA A 115 -0.89 -9.46 1.20
C ALA A 115 -1.27 -9.74 -0.26
N LEU A 116 -0.85 -8.89 -1.21
CA LEU A 116 -1.04 -9.13 -2.65
C LEU A 116 -0.43 -10.45 -3.13
N MET A 117 0.73 -10.84 -2.60
CA MET A 117 1.37 -12.12 -2.93
C MET A 117 0.57 -13.35 -2.48
N LYS A 118 -0.24 -13.22 -1.42
CA LYS A 118 -1.11 -14.30 -0.91
C LYS A 118 -2.40 -14.46 -1.70
N LEU A 119 -2.81 -13.42 -2.44
CA LEU A 119 -4.04 -13.46 -3.24
C LEU A 119 -3.94 -14.48 -4.38
N PRO A 120 -4.99 -15.29 -4.63
CA PRO A 120 -5.12 -16.09 -5.84
C PRO A 120 -4.97 -15.24 -7.11
N ASP A 121 -4.47 -15.82 -8.18
CA ASP A 121 -4.37 -15.08 -9.46
C ASP A 121 -5.75 -14.68 -10.00
N SER A 122 -6.78 -15.49 -9.71
CA SER A 122 -8.17 -15.22 -10.11
C SER A 122 -8.84 -14.08 -9.35
N SER A 123 -8.30 -13.67 -8.18
CA SER A 123 -8.89 -12.59 -7.38
C SER A 123 -8.31 -11.21 -7.72
N LEU A 124 -7.32 -11.13 -8.62
CA LEU A 124 -6.75 -9.86 -9.09
C LEU A 124 -7.55 -9.38 -10.30
N ASP A 125 -8.47 -8.46 -10.05
CA ASP A 125 -9.25 -7.81 -11.09
C ASP A 125 -8.50 -6.62 -11.72
N LEU A 126 -9.00 -6.13 -12.86
CA LEU A 126 -8.38 -5.01 -13.58
C LEU A 126 -8.30 -3.72 -12.73
N PRO A 127 -9.33 -3.34 -11.94
CA PRO A 127 -9.21 -2.24 -10.97
C PRO A 127 -8.03 -2.39 -10.00
N SER A 128 -7.86 -3.55 -9.37
CA SER A 128 -6.73 -3.79 -8.44
C SER A 128 -5.38 -3.67 -9.15
N LEU A 129 -5.27 -4.20 -10.37
CA LEU A 129 -4.05 -4.09 -11.18
C LEU A 129 -3.70 -2.63 -11.50
N ARG A 130 -4.70 -1.77 -11.75
CA ARG A 130 -4.49 -0.33 -11.96
C ARG A 130 -3.98 0.35 -10.70
N GLN A 131 -4.50 -0.01 -9.52
CA GLN A 131 -4.04 0.53 -8.23
C GLN A 131 -2.60 0.12 -7.91
N ILE A 132 -2.25 -1.15 -8.15
CA ILE A 132 -0.88 -1.66 -7.98
C ILE A 132 0.09 -0.93 -8.92
N GLY A 133 -0.37 -0.60 -10.13
CA GLY A 133 0.42 0.08 -11.16
C GLY A 133 1.46 -0.83 -11.82
N GLU A 134 1.94 -0.43 -12.99
CA GLU A 134 2.77 -1.26 -13.87
C GLU A 134 4.00 -1.86 -13.17
N VAL A 135 4.80 -1.02 -12.50
CA VAL A 135 6.02 -1.46 -11.80
C VAL A 135 5.68 -2.43 -10.66
N GLY A 136 4.60 -2.17 -9.92
CA GLY A 136 4.13 -3.07 -8.86
C GLY A 136 3.70 -4.42 -9.42
N CYS A 137 2.95 -4.43 -10.53
CA CYS A 137 2.52 -5.64 -11.22
C CYS A 137 3.72 -6.45 -11.73
N TYR A 138 4.71 -5.78 -12.33
CA TYR A 138 5.94 -6.43 -12.78
C TYR A 138 6.63 -7.19 -11.63
N HIS A 139 6.82 -6.54 -10.49
CA HIS A 139 7.43 -7.16 -9.32
C HIS A 139 6.56 -8.29 -8.74
N LEU A 140 5.25 -8.11 -8.68
CA LEU A 140 4.31 -9.12 -8.19
C LEU A 140 4.38 -10.39 -9.05
N ILE A 141 4.26 -10.26 -10.37
CA ILE A 141 4.29 -11.38 -11.33
C ILE A 141 5.65 -12.08 -11.27
N ARG A 142 6.76 -11.32 -11.35
CA ARG A 142 8.11 -11.89 -11.32
C ARG A 142 8.40 -12.62 -10.01
N THR A 143 7.88 -12.11 -8.89
CA THR A 143 8.04 -12.75 -7.58
C THR A 143 7.21 -14.03 -7.49
N LYS A 144 5.93 -14.00 -7.91
CA LYS A 144 5.08 -15.19 -7.99
C LYS A 144 5.70 -16.28 -8.86
N ASP A 145 6.21 -15.93 -10.04
CA ASP A 145 6.87 -16.87 -10.96
C ASP A 145 8.12 -17.50 -10.34
N LYS A 146 9.00 -16.69 -9.71
CA LYS A 146 10.19 -17.21 -9.00
C LYS A 146 9.79 -18.18 -7.89
N ILE A 147 8.76 -17.87 -7.10
CA ILE A 147 8.28 -18.76 -6.04
C ILE A 147 7.71 -20.06 -6.65
N ARG A 148 6.93 -19.98 -7.73
CA ARG A 148 6.40 -21.15 -8.44
C ARG A 148 7.52 -22.04 -8.96
N LYS A 149 8.51 -21.47 -9.64
CA LYS A 149 9.69 -22.19 -10.13
C LYS A 149 10.47 -22.85 -9.00
N ASN A 150 10.69 -22.13 -7.91
CA ASN A 150 11.37 -22.69 -6.73
C ASN A 150 10.57 -23.87 -6.14
N ARG A 151 9.25 -23.70 -5.98
CA ARG A 151 8.35 -24.76 -5.51
C ARG A 151 8.34 -25.96 -6.44
N ALA A 152 8.39 -25.76 -7.76
CA ALA A 152 8.48 -26.83 -8.74
C ALA A 152 9.84 -27.53 -8.73
N CYS A 153 10.94 -26.80 -8.49
CA CYS A 153 12.27 -27.42 -8.34
C CYS A 153 12.33 -28.32 -7.10
N LEU A 154 11.80 -27.86 -5.96
CA LEU A 154 11.64 -28.68 -4.75
C LEU A 154 10.62 -29.80 -4.99
N ALA A 155 9.57 -29.48 -5.75
CA ALA A 155 8.62 -30.33 -6.46
C ALA A 155 9.24 -31.61 -7.01
N PHE A 156 10.03 -31.45 -8.06
CA PHE A 156 10.46 -32.52 -8.93
C PHE A 156 11.93 -32.92 -8.74
N GLY A 157 12.64 -32.25 -7.82
CA GLY A 157 14.01 -32.57 -7.45
C GLY A 157 14.16 -32.72 -5.94
N THR A 158 14.99 -33.68 -5.53
CA THR A 158 15.50 -33.74 -4.16
C THR A 158 16.54 -32.63 -3.98
N PRO A 159 16.42 -31.77 -2.95
CA PRO A 159 17.47 -30.83 -2.62
C PRO A 159 18.79 -31.59 -2.39
N LYS A 160 19.91 -31.01 -2.79
CA LYS A 160 21.21 -31.61 -2.46
C LYS A 160 21.40 -31.59 -0.94
N LEU A 161 21.71 -32.74 -0.35
CA LEU A 161 22.02 -32.82 1.06
C LEU A 161 23.29 -32.00 1.32
N ARG A 162 23.23 -31.03 2.25
CA ARG A 162 24.43 -30.34 2.71
C ARG A 162 25.24 -31.34 3.53
N SER A 163 26.51 -31.53 3.18
CA SER A 163 27.40 -32.44 3.90
C SER A 163 27.53 -32.01 5.37
N SER A 164 27.00 -32.83 6.27
CA SER A 164 27.20 -32.73 7.73
C SER A 164 28.33 -33.67 8.16
N SER A 165 29.03 -33.32 9.24
CA SER A 165 29.96 -34.21 9.94
C SER A 165 29.30 -35.49 10.44
N ASP A 166 27.98 -35.50 10.62
CA ASP A 166 27.23 -36.66 11.11
C ASP A 166 26.97 -37.72 10.02
N CYS A 167 27.31 -37.40 8.77
CA CYS A 167 27.15 -38.33 7.65
C CYS A 167 28.44 -39.14 7.42
N ASN A 168 28.53 -40.29 8.08
CA ASN A 168 29.70 -41.18 7.98
C ASN A 168 29.87 -41.81 6.59
N THR A 169 28.81 -41.89 5.79
CA THR A 169 28.83 -42.45 4.43
C THR A 169 28.01 -41.58 3.47
N PRO A 170 28.66 -40.72 2.66
CA PRO A 170 27.97 -39.78 1.77
C PRO A 170 26.95 -40.42 0.81
N GLY A 171 27.22 -41.65 0.34
CA GLY A 171 26.29 -42.39 -0.52
C GLY A 171 25.01 -42.79 0.21
N THR A 172 25.15 -43.35 1.42
CA THR A 172 24.03 -43.80 2.27
C THR A 172 23.14 -42.64 2.69
N CYS A 173 23.72 -41.51 3.10
CA CYS A 173 22.93 -40.34 3.51
C CYS A 173 22.13 -39.75 2.34
N ASN A 174 22.71 -39.67 1.14
CA ASN A 174 21.96 -39.21 -0.04
C ASN A 174 20.82 -40.16 -0.41
N TYR A 175 21.04 -41.47 -0.30
CA TYR A 175 20.01 -42.48 -0.53
C TYR A 175 18.85 -42.33 0.47
N HIS A 176 19.14 -42.28 1.78
CA HIS A 176 18.11 -42.09 2.80
C HIS A 176 17.38 -40.76 2.65
N TRP A 177 18.10 -39.67 2.42
CA TRP A 177 17.49 -38.36 2.18
C TRP A 177 16.55 -38.36 0.98
N SER A 178 16.97 -38.98 -0.13
CA SER A 178 16.13 -39.11 -1.32
C SER A 178 14.87 -39.93 -1.00
N ASN A 179 15.02 -41.05 -0.30
CA ASN A 179 13.87 -41.88 0.09
C ASN A 179 12.91 -41.16 1.05
N GLU A 180 13.42 -40.43 2.04
CA GLU A 180 12.59 -39.63 2.95
C GLU A 180 11.84 -38.52 2.20
N TRP A 181 12.54 -37.77 1.33
CA TRP A 181 11.95 -36.67 0.57
C TRP A 181 10.79 -37.11 -0.32
N TRP A 182 10.90 -38.29 -0.94
CA TRP A 182 9.84 -38.87 -1.78
C TRP A 182 8.81 -39.67 -0.97
N GLY A 183 9.21 -40.33 0.11
CA GLY A 183 8.35 -41.15 0.97
C GLY A 183 7.32 -40.33 1.74
N VAL A 184 7.66 -39.11 2.16
CA VAL A 184 6.72 -38.17 2.79
C VAL A 184 5.61 -37.70 1.83
N ARG A 185 5.81 -37.82 0.51
CA ARG A 185 4.80 -37.40 -0.48
C ARG A 185 3.77 -38.45 -0.81
N THR A 186 4.07 -39.73 -0.62
CA THR A 186 3.12 -40.83 -0.89
C THR A 186 2.09 -41.01 0.22
N SER A 187 2.27 -40.37 1.38
CA SER A 187 1.38 -40.48 2.54
C SER A 187 0.38 -39.31 2.70
N HIS A 188 0.49 -38.25 1.90
CA HIS A 188 -0.54 -37.22 1.81
C HIS A 188 -1.40 -37.43 0.56
N PRO A 189 -2.70 -37.76 0.69
CA PRO A 189 -3.59 -37.79 -0.46
C PRO A 189 -3.67 -36.39 -1.04
N SER A 190 -3.46 -36.30 -2.36
CA SER A 190 -3.65 -35.08 -3.13
C SER A 190 -5.07 -34.52 -2.88
N PRO A 191 -5.24 -33.20 -2.69
CA PRO A 191 -6.57 -32.58 -2.65
C PRO A 191 -7.27 -32.64 -4.01
#